data_AF-A0A7V6XL42-F1
#
_entry.id   AF-A0A7V6XL42-F1
#
_cell.length_a   1.000
_cell.length_b   1.000
_cell.length_c   1.000
_cell.angle_alpha   90.00
_cell.angle_beta   90.00
_cell.angle_gamma   90.00
#
_symmetry.space_group_name_H-M   'P 1'
#
loop_
_entity.id
_entity.type
_entity.pdbx_description
1 polymer ?
#
loop_
_entity_poly.entity_id
_entity_poly.type
_entity_poly.pdbx_seq_one_letter_code
_entity_poly.pdbx_strand_id
1 'polypeptide(L)' 'LIDWNDFREKWNYTFSELEVFLEDTLIIKNGEIIRYEDLQVGDTLYIVRNNNNGIIAVVQNGMMGGTR' A
#
# COMPACT_ATOMS: atom_id res chain seq x y z
N LEU A 1 9.16 7.43 4.29
CA LEU A 1 8.60 7.28 2.92
C LEU A 1 8.84 8.56 2.13
N ILE A 2 8.95 8.47 0.81
CA ILE A 2 8.91 9.65 -0.06
C ILE A 2 7.45 9.87 -0.46
N ASP A 3 6.91 11.04 -0.16
CA ASP A 3 5.52 11.39 -0.46
C ASP A 3 5.46 12.65 -1.34
N TRP A 4 4.60 12.64 -2.34
CA TRP A 4 4.37 13.82 -3.18
C TRP A 4 3.45 14.78 -2.43
N ASN A 5 3.86 16.04 -2.31
CA ASN A 5 3.07 17.07 -1.67
C ASN A 5 2.59 18.08 -2.70
N ASP A 6 1.29 18.05 -3.03
CA ASP A 6 0.70 18.93 -4.03
C ASP A 6 0.78 20.41 -3.64
N PHE A 7 0.69 20.74 -2.35
CA PHE A 7 0.81 22.13 -1.89
C PHE A 7 2.21 22.72 -2.11
N ARG A 8 3.26 21.88 -2.08
CA ARG A 8 4.66 22.29 -2.22
C ARG A 8 5.28 21.89 -3.56
N GLU A 9 4.52 21.22 -4.42
CA GLU A 9 4.93 20.67 -5.71
C GLU A 9 6.30 19.95 -5.65
N LYS A 10 6.52 19.17 -4.59
CA LYS A 10 7.78 18.43 -4.40
C LYS A 10 7.62 17.15 -3.61
N TRP A 11 8.55 16.25 -3.85
CA TRP A 11 8.77 15.05 -3.03
C TRP A 11 9.32 15.44 -1.65
N ASN A 12 8.61 15.07 -0.60
CA ASN A 12 9.06 15.24 0.78
C ASN A 12 9.46 13.89 1.36
N TYR A 13 10.57 13.87 2.09
CA TYR A 13 10.87 12.79 3.02
C TYR A 13 10.02 12.99 4.27
N THR A 14 8.99 12.16 4.44
CA THR A 14 8.23 12.13 5.69
C THR A 14 8.64 10.92 6.51
N PHE A 15 8.89 11.15 7.80
CA PHE A 15 9.20 10.14 8.81
C PHE A 15 7.97 9.76 9.65
N SER A 16 6.80 10.33 9.36
CA SER A 16 5.55 9.95 10.02
C SER A 16 5.07 8.60 9.51
N GLU A 17 4.44 7.83 10.42
CA GLU A 17 3.60 6.70 10.05
C GLU A 17 2.58 7.16 8.99
N LEU A 18 2.42 6.36 7.95
CA LEU A 18 1.46 6.62 6.89
C LEU A 18 0.16 5.92 7.25
N GLU A 19 -0.88 6.70 7.53
CA GLU A 19 -2.25 6.20 7.70
C GLU A 19 -2.94 6.17 6.33
N VAL A 20 -3.50 5.01 5.98
CA VAL A 20 -4.27 4.82 4.73
C VAL A 20 -5.61 4.19 5.07
N PHE A 21 -6.69 4.82 4.61
CA PHE A 21 -8.05 4.30 4.68
C PHE A 21 -8.32 3.42 3.46
N LEU A 22 -8.74 2.18 3.71
CA LEU A 22 -8.95 1.14 2.68
C LEU A 22 -10.43 0.87 2.36
N GLU A 23 -11.35 1.63 2.95
CA GLU A 23 -12.80 1.37 2.91
C GLU A 23 -13.34 1.27 1.47
N ASP A 24 -12.84 2.13 0.57
CA ASP A 24 -13.22 2.17 -0.85
C ASP A 24 -12.07 1.74 -1.78
N THR A 25 -11.05 1.07 -1.26
CA THR A 25 -9.87 0.67 -2.04
C THR A 25 -10.06 -0.68 -2.72
N LEU A 26 -9.75 -0.76 -4.02
CA LEU A 26 -9.66 -2.03 -4.73
C LEU A 26 -8.31 -2.71 -4.41
N ILE A 27 -8.34 -3.85 -3.71
CA ILE A 27 -7.15 -4.61 -3.36
C ILE A 27 -7.03 -5.83 -4.26
N ILE A 28 -5.91 -5.95 -4.98
CA ILE A 28 -5.65 -7.04 -5.93
C ILE A 28 -4.43 -7.85 -5.46
N LYS A 29 -4.62 -9.16 -5.24
CA LYS A 29 -3.58 -10.10 -4.87
C LYS A 29 -3.61 -11.30 -5.82
N ASN A 30 -2.48 -11.60 -6.47
CA ASN A 30 -2.37 -12.71 -7.43
C ASN A 30 -3.44 -12.71 -8.54
N GLY A 31 -3.90 -11.51 -8.95
CA GLY A 31 -4.95 -11.35 -9.97
C GLY A 31 -6.39 -11.42 -9.44
N GLU A 32 -6.58 -11.66 -8.15
CA GLU A 32 -7.89 -11.73 -7.51
C GLU A 32 -8.15 -10.49 -6.66
N ILE A 33 -9.42 -10.07 -6.61
CA ILE A 33 -9.87 -8.99 -5.72
C ILE A 33 -10.06 -9.59 -4.32
N ILE A 34 -9.38 -9.01 -3.34
CA ILE A 34 -9.43 -9.46 -1.94
C ILE A 34 -9.93 -8.33 -1.03
N ARG A 35 -10.23 -8.66 0.24
CA ARG A 35 -10.47 -7.64 1.27
C ARG A 35 -9.20 -7.37 2.07
N TYR A 36 -9.18 -6.28 2.84
CA TYR A 36 -8.00 -5.91 3.61
C TYR A 36 -7.70 -6.93 4.72
N GLU A 37 -8.70 -7.66 5.19
CA GLU A 37 -8.56 -8.73 6.18
C GLU A 37 -7.81 -9.95 5.64
N ASP A 38 -7.71 -10.10 4.31
CA ASP A 38 -7.00 -11.20 3.66
C ASP A 38 -5.49 -10.91 3.49
N LEU A 39 -5.06 -9.71 3.86
CA LEU A 39 -3.64 -9.33 3.88
C LEU A 39 -2.91 -10.09 4.99
N GLN A 40 -1.71 -10.55 4.67
CA GLN A 40 -0.87 -11.32 5.59
C GLN A 40 0.40 -10.56 5.93
N VAL A 41 0.91 -10.80 7.13
CA VAL A 41 2.23 -10.29 7.53
C VAL A 41 3.27 -10.79 6.52
N GLY A 42 4.03 -9.85 5.95
CA GLY A 42 5.02 -10.11 4.90
C GLY A 42 4.54 -9.75 3.50
N ASP A 43 3.25 -9.54 3.26
CA ASP A 43 2.77 -8.96 2.00
C ASP A 43 3.36 -7.57 1.77
N THR A 44 3.77 -7.30 0.54
CA THR A 44 4.20 -5.98 0.09
C THR A 44 3.06 -5.31 -0.67
N LEU A 45 2.67 -4.12 -0.23
CA LEU A 45 1.58 -3.36 -0.83
C LEU A 45 2.12 -2.20 -1.67
N TYR A 46 1.62 -2.08 -2.88
CA TYR A 46 1.81 -0.92 -3.76
C TYR A 46 0.49 -0.16 -3.84
N ILE A 47 0.45 1.04 -3.26
CA ILE A 47 -0.79 1.80 -3.07
C ILE A 47 -0.77 3.06 -3.94
N VAL A 48 -1.79 3.20 -4.79
CA VAL A 48 -2.19 4.47 -5.41
C VAL A 48 -3.26 5.08 -4.52
N ARG A 49 -3.06 6.33 -4.09
CA ARG A 49 -3.93 7.02 -3.13
C ARG A 49 -4.15 8.48 -3.52
N ASN A 50 -5.22 9.07 -2.98
CA ASN A 50 -5.42 10.51 -2.92
C ASN A 50 -5.49 10.93 -1.44
N ASN A 51 -4.47 11.65 -0.96
CA ASN A 51 -4.23 11.83 0.47
C ASN A 51 -4.27 10.47 1.19
N ASN A 52 -4.99 10.34 2.30
CA ASN A 52 -5.04 9.10 3.06
C ASN A 52 -6.03 8.07 2.46
N ASN A 53 -6.77 8.42 1.41
CA ASN A 53 -7.74 7.49 0.82
C ASN A 53 -7.06 6.63 -0.23
N GLY A 54 -7.00 5.32 -0.01
CA GLY A 54 -6.54 4.37 -1.01
C GLY A 54 -7.51 4.30 -2.19
N ILE A 55 -6.96 4.17 -3.40
CA ILE A 55 -7.72 3.99 -4.63
C ILE A 55 -7.52 2.57 -5.15
N ILE A 56 -6.26 2.16 -5.32
CA ILE A 56 -5.86 0.81 -5.74
C ILE A 56 -4.68 0.35 -4.91
N ALA A 57 -4.72 -0.88 -4.41
CA ALA A 57 -3.59 -1.55 -3.78
C ALA A 57 -3.28 -2.85 -4.52
N VAL A 58 -2.04 -3.01 -4.99
CA VAL A 58 -1.54 -4.27 -5.57
C VAL A 58 -0.66 -4.97 -4.54
N VAL A 59 -0.92 -6.24 -4.31
CA VAL A 59 -0.26 -7.04 -3.28
C VAL A 59 0.69 -8.04 -3.93
N GLN A 60 1.94 -8.01 -3.48
CA GLN A 60 2.93 -9.04 -3.77
C GLN A 60 3.17 -9.86 -2.51
N ASN A 61 3.07 -11.19 -2.62
CA ASN A 61 3.41 -12.08 -1.52
C ASN A 61 4.86 -11.84 -1.09
N GLY A 62 5.07 -11.67 0.21
CA GLY A 62 6.41 -11.74 0.78
C GLY A 62 7.01 -13.10 0.49
N MET A 63 8.26 -13.14 0.03
CA MET A 63 9.00 -14.39 -0.01
C MET A 63 9.14 -14.89 1.43
N MET A 64 8.36 -15.91 1.82
CA MET A 64 8.69 -16.69 3.01
C MET A 64 10.08 -17.26 2.75
N GLY A 65 11.05 -16.88 3.58
CA GLY A 65 12.43 -17.32 3.45
C GLY A 65 12.48 -18.83 3.33
N GLY A 66 12.74 -19.31 2.11
CA GLY A 66 13.09 -20.70 1.90
C GLY A 66 14.40 -20.91 2.64
N THR A 67 14.34 -21.61 3.77
CA THR A 67 15.51 -22.25 4.35
C THR A 67 16.11 -23.14 3.27
N ARG A 68 17.21 -22.67 2.68
CA ARG A 68 18.18 -23.49 1.97
C ARG A 68 19.24 -23.95 2.95
#